data_AF-A0A6N3EI71-F1
#
_entry.id   AF-A0A6N3EI71-F1
#
_cell.length_a   1.000
_cell.length_b   1.000
_cell.length_c   1.000
_cell.angle_alpha   90.00
_cell.angle_beta   90.00
_cell.angle_gamma   90.00
#
_symmetry.space_group_name_H-M   'P 1'
#
loop_
_entity.id
_entity.type
_entity.pdbx_description
1 polymer ?
#
loop_
_entity_poly.entity_id
_entity_poly.type
_entity_poly.pdbx_seq_one_letter_code
_entity_poly.pdbx_strand_id
1 'polypeptide(L)'
;MHIVVTILLVVQYQSRRGGYWSLSAQAWVPERIARKQETIMGSLHAGELNKRIILQRQVKSRGPLGEIISGSIANVATVRAKAELKSNRKIRTLDQQQVAETWLFTLRTRPDVQIDWLIRWNDAVFTVVSVDRSHPDRVEIKAERDTRHDRVGD
;
A
#
# COMPACT_ATOMS: atom_id res chain seq x y z
N MET A 1 -15.05 5.46 17.90
CA MET A 1 -14.60 4.73 19.10
C MET A 1 -13.07 4.77 19.11
N HIS A 2 -12.48 5.75 19.79
CA HIS A 2 -11.03 5.96 19.83
C HIS A 2 -10.42 5.01 20.87
N ILE A 3 -9.55 4.09 20.44
CA ILE A 3 -8.77 3.26 21.36
C ILE A 3 -7.50 4.04 21.70
N VAL A 4 -7.48 4.63 22.89
CA VAL A 4 -6.25 5.17 23.49
C VAL A 4 -5.47 3.96 24.05
N VAL A 5 -4.30 3.69 23.49
CA VAL A 5 -3.45 2.57 23.91
C VAL A 5 -2.48 3.07 24.98
N THR A 6 -2.79 2.77 26.24
CA THR A 6 -1.88 2.99 27.37
C THR A 6 -0.80 1.90 27.35
N ILE A 7 0.44 2.27 27.01
CA ILE A 7 1.59 1.38 27.10
C ILE A 7 2.04 1.35 28.56
N LEU A 8 1.82 0.23 29.26
CA LEU A 8 2.38 0.02 30.60
C LEU A 8 3.86 -0.35 30.47
N LEU A 9 4.75 0.55 30.88
CA LEU A 9 6.17 0.25 31.02
C LEU A 9 6.38 -0.44 32.38
N VAL A 10 6.59 -1.75 32.36
CA VAL A 10 7.02 -2.51 33.55
C VAL A 10 8.56 -2.48 33.57
N VAL A 11 9.13 -1.70 34.49
CA VAL A 11 10.58 -1.69 34.75
C VAL A 11 10.86 -2.73 35.83
N GLN A 12 11.41 -3.89 35.46
CA GLN A 12 11.87 -4.88 36.43
C GLN A 12 13.27 -4.51 36.94
N TYR A 13 13.38 -4.27 38.25
CA TYR A 13 14.66 -4.04 38.93
C TYR A 13 15.27 -5.39 39.36
N GLN A 14 16.38 -5.78 38.74
CA GLN A 14 17.18 -6.94 39.17
C GLN A 14 18.54 -6.43 39.68
N SER A 15 18.81 -6.69 40.96
CA SER A 15 20.08 -6.36 41.62
C SER A 15 20.92 -7.62 41.80
N ARG A 16 22.15 -7.63 41.26
CA ARG A 16 23.40 -8.00 41.97
C ARG A 16 24.63 -7.97 41.05
N ARG A 17 25.65 -7.25 41.55
CA ARG A 17 27.12 -7.37 41.39
C ARG A 17 27.73 -7.52 39.98
N GLY A 18 28.58 -6.54 39.64
CA GLY A 18 29.62 -6.65 38.61
C GLY A 18 29.44 -5.66 37.49
N GLY A 19 30.26 -4.61 37.47
CA GLY A 19 30.15 -3.48 36.56
C GLY A 19 30.38 -3.85 35.10
N TYR A 20 29.36 -3.64 34.27
CA TYR A 20 29.42 -3.17 32.89
C TYR A 20 27.99 -2.75 32.51
N TRP A 21 27.80 -1.50 32.09
CA TRP A 21 26.49 -0.99 31.69
C TRP A 21 26.20 -1.43 30.26
N SER A 22 25.23 -2.32 30.07
CA SER A 22 24.63 -2.57 28.76
C SER A 22 23.13 -2.36 28.86
N LEU A 23 22.64 -1.30 28.21
CA LEU A 23 21.22 -1.04 28.02
C LEU A 23 20.69 -2.00 26.96
N SER A 24 20.32 -3.22 27.35
CA SER A 24 19.47 -4.06 26.52
C SER A 24 18.02 -3.79 26.89
N ALA A 25 17.38 -2.88 26.15
CA ALA A 25 15.93 -2.76 26.17
C ALA A 25 15.37 -3.90 25.31
N GLN A 26 15.18 -5.08 25.90
CA GLN A 26 14.35 -6.10 25.27
C GLN A 26 12.90 -5.65 25.39
N ALA A 27 12.40 -4.96 24.36
CA ALA A 27 10.99 -4.65 24.25
C ALA A 27 10.21 -5.98 24.21
N TRP A 28 9.58 -6.33 25.33
CA TRP A 28 8.63 -7.45 25.36
C TRP A 28 7.36 -7.01 24.64
N VAL A 29 7.33 -7.22 23.32
CA VAL A 29 6.09 -7.17 22.55
C VAL A 29 5.39 -8.51 22.78
N PRO A 30 4.21 -8.56 23.42
CA PRO A 30 3.51 -9.81 23.62
C PRO A 30 3.25 -10.48 22.26
N GLU A 31 3.68 -11.73 22.10
CA GLU A 31 3.48 -12.56 20.88
C GLU A 31 2.04 -12.59 20.36
N ARG A 32 1.05 -12.30 21.22
CA ARG A 32 -0.36 -12.17 20.84
C ARG A 32 -0.64 -10.98 19.91
N ILE A 33 0.19 -9.94 19.92
CA ILE A 33 0.06 -8.79 19.00
C ILE A 33 0.74 -9.10 17.66
N ALA A 34 1.88 -9.80 17.67
CA ALA A 34 2.56 -10.23 16.45
C ALA A 34 1.70 -11.22 15.63
N ARG A 35 1.06 -12.20 16.29
CA ARG A 35 0.16 -13.15 15.61
C ARG A 35 -1.06 -12.53 14.93
N LYS A 36 -1.52 -11.35 15.38
CA LYS A 36 -2.67 -10.68 14.75
C LYS A 36 -2.31 -10.02 13.42
N GLN A 37 -1.04 -9.65 13.21
CA GLN A 37 -0.57 -9.14 11.92
C GLN A 37 -0.24 -10.28 10.95
N GLU A 38 0.20 -11.42 11.46
CA GLU A 38 0.53 -12.61 10.67
C GLU A 38 -0.72 -13.28 10.07
N THR A 39 -1.90 -13.10 10.68
CA THR A 39 -3.17 -13.67 10.20
C THR A 39 -3.69 -13.00 8.91
N ILE A 40 -3.15 -11.85 8.49
CA ILE A 40 -3.56 -11.19 7.23
C ILE A 40 -2.96 -11.88 5.99
N MET A 41 -1.95 -12.75 6.16
CA MET A 41 -1.39 -13.59 5.10
C MET A 41 -2.18 -14.90 4.89
N GLY A 42 -3.46 -14.92 5.29
CA GLY A 42 -4.35 -16.05 5.03
C GLY A 42 -4.55 -16.26 3.53
N SER A 43 -4.72 -17.52 3.13
CA SER A 43 -5.15 -17.90 1.77
C SER A 43 -6.31 -17.01 1.30
N LEU A 44 -6.26 -16.51 0.06
CA LEU A 44 -7.40 -15.79 -0.52
C LEU A 44 -8.67 -16.64 -0.42
N HIS A 45 -9.69 -16.18 0.32
CA HIS A 45 -10.96 -16.87 0.33
C HIS A 45 -11.72 -16.65 -0.98
N ALA A 46 -12.56 -17.64 -1.34
CA ALA A 46 -13.41 -17.57 -2.50
C ALA A 46 -14.29 -16.30 -2.44
N GLY A 47 -14.25 -15.50 -3.50
CA GLY A 47 -15.06 -14.28 -3.62
C GLY A 47 -14.43 -13.00 -3.08
N GLU A 48 -13.22 -13.03 -2.49
CA GLU A 48 -12.54 -11.81 -2.03
C GLU A 48 -12.18 -10.84 -3.17
N LEU A 49 -11.97 -11.37 -4.37
CA LEU A 49 -11.73 -10.59 -5.58
C LEU A 49 -13.05 -10.04 -6.15
N ASN A 50 -13.71 -9.15 -5.42
CA ASN A 50 -15.05 -8.66 -5.77
C ASN A 50 -15.07 -7.27 -6.44
N LYS A 51 -13.99 -6.50 -6.37
CA LYS A 51 -13.90 -5.16 -6.96
C LYS A 51 -13.46 -5.25 -8.41
N ARG A 52 -14.09 -4.47 -9.30
CA ARG A 52 -13.63 -4.31 -10.69
C ARG A 52 -12.70 -3.11 -10.75
N ILE A 53 -11.47 -3.34 -11.20
CA ILE A 53 -10.48 -2.27 -11.39
C ILE A 53 -9.98 -2.29 -12.84
N ILE A 54 -9.50 -1.15 -13.32
CA ILE A 54 -8.87 -1.02 -14.63
C ILE A 54 -7.39 -0.77 -14.42
N LEU A 55 -6.56 -1.61 -15.00
CA LEU A 55 -5.12 -1.43 -15.06
C LEU A 55 -4.78 -0.59 -16.30
N GLN A 56 -3.99 0.45 -16.10
CA GLN A 56 -3.54 1.34 -17.16
C GLN A 56 -2.03 1.52 -17.07
N ARG A 57 -1.41 1.85 -18.21
CA ARG A 57 0.01 2.20 -18.26
C ARG A 57 0.21 3.44 -19.11
N GLN A 58 1.25 4.21 -18.83
CA GLN A 58 1.69 5.26 -19.74
C GLN A 58 2.32 4.61 -20.98
N VAL A 59 1.83 5.01 -22.16
CA VAL A 59 2.41 4.61 -23.44
C VAL A 59 3.30 5.73 -23.93
N LYS A 60 4.53 5.35 -24.25
CA LYS A 60 5.50 6.19 -24.94
C LYS A 60 5.20 6.09 -26.43
N SER A 61 4.82 7.20 -27.05
CA SER A 61 4.64 7.31 -28.49
C SER A 61 5.86 7.99 -29.09
N ARG A 62 6.22 7.63 -30.33
CA ARG A 62 7.28 8.31 -31.06
C ARG A 62 6.68 9.45 -31.88
N GLY A 63 7.16 10.66 -31.68
CA GLY A 63 6.77 11.82 -32.46
C GLY A 63 7.36 11.78 -33.87
N PRO A 64 6.88 12.65 -34.78
CA PRO A 64 7.30 12.68 -36.19
C PRO A 64 8.79 12.90 -36.38
N LEU A 65 9.44 13.58 -35.43
CA LEU A 65 10.87 13.88 -35.44
C LEU A 65 11.71 12.90 -34.59
N GLY A 66 11.12 11.77 -34.18
CA GLY A 66 11.81 10.73 -33.43
C GLY A 66 11.85 10.94 -31.91
N GLU A 67 11.30 12.05 -31.42
CA GLU A 67 11.12 12.37 -30.00
C GLU A 67 10.21 11.34 -29.29
N ILE A 68 10.46 11.09 -28.00
CA ILE A 68 9.60 10.23 -27.19
C ILE A 68 8.55 11.10 -26.50
N ILE A 69 7.31 11.01 -26.97
CA ILE A 69 6.16 11.70 -26.40
C ILE A 69 5.51 10.77 -25.36
N SER A 70 5.65 11.09 -24.07
CA SER A 70 4.84 10.47 -23.00
C SER A 70 3.42 11.02 -23.10
N GLY A 71 2.59 10.41 -23.95
CA GLY A 71 1.37 11.07 -24.41
C GLY A 71 0.06 10.50 -23.87
N SER A 72 -0.04 9.17 -23.76
CA SER A 72 -1.35 8.56 -23.54
C SER A 72 -1.33 7.49 -22.46
N ILE A 73 -2.38 7.51 -21.64
CA ILE A 73 -2.68 6.43 -20.71
C ILE A 73 -3.48 5.38 -21.50
N ALA A 74 -2.93 4.18 -21.65
CA ALA A 74 -3.63 3.08 -22.30
C ALA A 74 -4.22 2.13 -21.26
N ASN A 75 -5.49 1.75 -21.46
CA ASN A 75 -6.13 0.69 -20.70
C ASN A 75 -5.53 -0.65 -21.12
N VAL A 76 -4.90 -1.34 -20.16
CA VAL A 76 -4.29 -2.66 -20.39
C VAL A 76 -5.32 -3.76 -20.18
N ALA A 77 -6.07 -3.69 -19.08
CA ALA A 77 -7.06 -4.70 -18.76
C ALA A 77 -8.06 -4.25 -17.68
N THR A 78 -9.24 -4.85 -17.68
CA THR A 78 -10.17 -4.79 -16.54
C THR A 78 -10.10 -6.10 -15.77
N VAL A 79 -9.85 -6.05 -14.47
CA VAL A 79 -9.66 -7.23 -13.62
C VAL A 79 -10.48 -7.17 -12.33
N ARG A 80 -10.63 -8.34 -11.70
CA ARG A 80 -11.21 -8.46 -10.36
C ARG A 80 -10.13 -8.41 -9.29
N ALA A 81 -10.39 -7.66 -8.23
CA ALA A 81 -9.45 -7.35 -7.17
C ALA A 81 -10.12 -7.39 -5.79
N LYS A 82 -9.32 -7.65 -4.75
CA LYS A 82 -9.60 -7.22 -3.38
C LYS A 82 -8.95 -5.85 -3.21
N ALA A 83 -9.59 -4.92 -2.50
CA ALA A 83 -9.04 -3.60 -2.23
C ALA A 83 -9.13 -3.31 -0.73
N GLU A 84 -7.99 -3.05 -0.09
CA GLU A 84 -7.87 -2.78 1.34
C GLU A 84 -7.15 -1.45 1.58
N LEU A 85 -7.75 -0.56 2.36
CA LEU A 85 -7.10 0.67 2.78
C LEU A 85 -6.02 0.33 3.83
N LYS A 86 -4.76 0.64 3.52
CA LYS A 86 -3.63 0.40 4.45
C LYS A 86 -3.28 1.63 5.28
N SER A 87 -3.38 2.82 4.70
CA SER A 87 -3.07 4.06 5.39
C SER A 87 -3.89 5.21 4.82
N ASN A 88 -4.36 6.09 5.70
CA ASN A 88 -4.91 7.38 5.34
C ASN A 88 -4.19 8.42 6.20
N ARG A 89 -3.24 9.15 5.60
CA ARG A 89 -2.49 10.21 6.29
C ARG A 89 -2.87 11.56 5.70
N LYS A 90 -3.44 12.42 6.53
CA LYS A 90 -3.65 13.83 6.20
C LYS A 90 -2.32 14.58 6.33
N ILE A 91 -1.81 15.08 5.21
CA ILE A 91 -0.62 15.94 5.15
C ILE A 91 -1.13 17.38 5.08
N ARG A 92 -0.76 18.17 6.08
CA ARG A 92 -0.99 19.62 6.10
C ARG A 92 0.32 20.27 5.66
N THR A 93 0.43 20.57 4.37
CA THR A 93 1.46 21.49 3.88
C THR A 93 0.80 22.85 3.69
N LEU A 94 1.54 23.94 3.94
CA LEU A 94 1.07 25.32 4.09
C LEU A 94 0.06 25.83 3.04
N ASP A 95 0.00 25.22 1.85
CA ASP A 95 -0.93 25.62 0.76
C ASP A 95 -1.84 24.49 0.24
N GLN A 96 -1.64 23.23 0.67
CA GLN A 96 -2.41 22.10 0.14
C GLN A 96 -2.71 21.07 1.23
N GLN A 97 -4.01 20.81 1.43
CA GLN A 97 -4.46 19.62 2.14
C GLN A 97 -4.28 18.42 1.21
N GLN A 98 -3.19 17.67 1.37
CA GLN A 98 -2.95 16.43 0.64
C GLN A 98 -3.32 15.25 1.52
N VAL A 99 -4.18 14.35 1.03
CA VAL A 99 -4.45 13.08 1.70
C VAL A 99 -3.68 12.00 0.95
N ALA A 100 -2.63 11.47 1.58
CA ALA A 100 -1.93 10.31 1.03
C ALA A 100 -2.71 9.05 1.45
N GLU A 101 -3.60 8.60 0.57
CA GLU A 101 -4.32 7.34 0.73
C GLU A 101 -3.53 6.21 0.08
N THR A 102 -3.10 5.25 0.89
CA THR A 102 -2.38 4.06 0.45
C THR A 102 -3.31 2.85 0.52
N TRP A 103 -3.47 2.17 -0.61
CA TRP A 103 -4.30 0.99 -0.77
C TRP A 103 -3.46 -0.24 -1.13
N LEU A 104 -3.92 -1.40 -0.69
CA LEU A 104 -3.43 -2.70 -1.14
C LEU A 104 -4.49 -3.32 -2.05
N PHE A 105 -4.11 -3.59 -3.29
CA PHE A 105 -4.92 -4.31 -4.25
C PHE A 105 -4.37 -5.72 -4.42
N THR A 106 -5.19 -6.73 -4.15
CA THR A 106 -4.83 -8.13 -4.41
C THR A 106 -5.52 -8.61 -5.67
N LEU A 107 -4.78 -9.19 -6.60
CA LEU A 107 -5.28 -9.75 -7.86
C LEU A 107 -4.88 -11.22 -7.98
N ARG A 108 -5.51 -11.92 -8.94
CA ARG A 108 -4.94 -13.19 -9.44
C ARG A 108 -3.55 -12.96 -10.01
N THR A 109 -2.71 -13.99 -9.99
CA THR A 109 -1.34 -13.96 -10.51
C THR A 109 -1.26 -13.27 -11.86
N ARG A 110 -0.42 -12.23 -11.94
CA ARG A 110 -0.31 -11.40 -13.12
C ARG A 110 1.11 -10.82 -13.27
N PRO A 111 1.92 -11.35 -14.21
CA PRO A 111 3.34 -10.97 -14.29
C PRO A 111 3.56 -9.58 -14.89
N ASP A 112 2.64 -9.08 -15.73
CA ASP A 112 2.81 -7.85 -16.52
C ASP A 112 2.69 -6.54 -15.72
N VAL A 113 2.10 -6.55 -14.52
CA VAL A 113 1.90 -5.31 -13.74
C VAL A 113 3.22 -4.73 -13.27
N GLN A 114 3.47 -3.43 -13.47
CA GLN A 114 4.72 -2.78 -13.06
C GLN A 114 4.47 -1.60 -12.12
N ILE A 115 5.53 -1.16 -11.46
CA ILE A 115 5.58 0.14 -10.78
C ILE A 115 5.28 1.24 -11.81
N ASP A 116 4.70 2.35 -11.36
CA ASP A 116 4.24 3.49 -12.18
C ASP A 116 3.06 3.18 -13.11
N TRP A 117 2.52 1.95 -13.09
CA TRP A 117 1.19 1.70 -13.66
C TRP A 117 0.12 2.42 -12.85
N LEU A 118 -1.01 2.66 -13.49
CA LEU A 118 -2.17 3.29 -12.87
C LEU A 118 -3.27 2.25 -12.67
N ILE A 119 -3.96 2.37 -11.54
CA ILE A 119 -5.17 1.64 -11.23
C ILE A 119 -6.30 2.64 -11.20
N ARG A 120 -7.32 2.46 -12.05
CA ARG A 120 -8.57 3.21 -11.97
C ARG A 120 -9.62 2.38 -11.25
N TRP A 121 -10.11 2.91 -10.13
CA TRP A 121 -11.11 2.25 -9.30
C TRP A 121 -11.87 3.27 -8.47
N ASN A 122 -13.20 3.12 -8.38
CA ASN A 122 -14.07 3.97 -7.57
C ASN A 122 -13.90 5.47 -7.85
N ASP A 123 -13.86 5.83 -9.13
CA ASP A 123 -13.66 7.21 -9.64
C ASP A 123 -12.34 7.87 -9.23
N ALA A 124 -11.40 7.09 -8.69
CA ALA A 124 -10.06 7.53 -8.34
C ALA A 124 -9.01 6.83 -9.20
N VAL A 125 -7.87 7.50 -9.33
CA VAL A 125 -6.66 6.97 -9.94
C VAL A 125 -5.63 6.71 -8.84
N PHE A 126 -4.99 5.56 -8.88
CA PHE A 126 -3.94 5.18 -7.95
C PHE A 126 -2.68 4.83 -8.74
N THR A 127 -1.54 5.31 -8.29
CA THR A 127 -0.23 4.96 -8.86
C THR A 127 0.34 3.76 -8.12
N VAL A 128 0.76 2.75 -8.86
CA VAL A 128 1.40 1.55 -8.31
C VAL A 128 2.79 1.91 -7.80
N VAL A 129 3.01 1.73 -6.50
CA VAL A 129 4.30 2.02 -5.83
C VAL A 129 5.09 0.77 -5.48
N SER A 130 4.42 -0.39 -5.37
CA SER A 130 5.09 -1.67 -5.15
C SER A 130 4.23 -2.82 -5.66
N VAL A 131 4.89 -3.89 -6.11
CA VAL A 131 4.26 -5.12 -6.60
C VAL A 131 4.97 -6.31 -5.96
N ASP A 132 4.27 -7.03 -5.09
CA ASP A 132 4.73 -8.27 -4.48
C ASP A 132 4.12 -9.50 -5.18
N ARG A 133 4.99 -10.43 -5.57
CA ARG A 133 4.68 -11.68 -6.26
C ARG A 133 5.22 -12.91 -5.50
N SER A 134 5.55 -12.74 -4.22
CA SER A 134 5.99 -13.81 -3.34
C SER A 134 5.01 -14.98 -3.27
N HIS A 135 3.72 -14.72 -3.55
CA HIS A 135 2.66 -15.70 -3.54
C HIS A 135 2.38 -16.24 -4.96
N PRO A 136 2.32 -17.57 -5.17
CA PRO A 136 2.12 -18.14 -6.50
C PRO A 136 0.69 -17.97 -7.04
N ASP A 137 -0.30 -17.82 -6.16
CA ASP A 137 -1.74 -17.73 -6.46
C ASP A 137 -2.23 -16.29 -6.68
N ARG A 138 -1.41 -15.29 -6.34
CA ARG A 138 -1.82 -13.89 -6.33
C ARG A 138 -0.68 -12.91 -6.55
N VAL A 139 -1.05 -11.67 -6.82
CA VAL A 139 -0.15 -10.52 -6.78
C VAL A 139 -0.75 -9.47 -5.86
N GLU A 140 0.10 -8.89 -5.02
CA GLU A 140 -0.26 -7.85 -4.06
C GLU A 140 0.37 -6.53 -4.51
N ILE A 141 -0.48 -5.54 -4.75
CA ILE A 141 -0.09 -4.27 -5.33
C ILE A 141 -0.36 -3.17 -4.32
N LYS A 142 0.69 -2.50 -3.87
CA LYS A 142 0.56 -1.28 -3.08
C LYS A 142 0.42 -0.12 -4.05
N ALA A 143 -0.61 0.71 -3.87
CA ALA A 143 -0.84 1.88 -4.69
C ALA A 143 -1.23 3.10 -3.85
N GLU A 144 -0.86 4.27 -4.33
CA GLU A 144 -1.15 5.55 -3.70
C GLU A 144 -2.13 6.34 -4.54
N ARG A 145 -3.15 6.92 -3.91
CA ARG A 145 -4.15 7.72 -4.62
C ARG A 145 -3.51 9.00 -5.16
N ASP A 146 -3.73 9.27 -6.44
CA ASP A 146 -3.33 10.52 -7.05
C ASP A 146 -4.32 11.62 -6.67
N THR A 147 -3.86 12.60 -5.89
CA THR A 147 -4.67 13.76 -5.45
C THR A 147 -4.67 14.91 -6.46
N ARG A 148 -3.89 14.81 -7.55
CA ARG A 148 -3.80 15.88 -8.57
C ARG A 148 -4.98 15.84 -9.55
N HIS A 149 -5.60 14.68 -9.74
CA HIS A 149 -6.68 14.48 -10.69
C HIS A 149 -8.07 14.91 -10.19
N ASP A 150 -8.25 15.16 -8.88
CA ASP A 150 -9.51 15.68 -8.32
C ASP A 150 -9.77 17.17 -8.66
N ARG A 151 -8.86 17.85 -9.38
CA ARG A 151 -8.96 19.29 -9.69
C ARG A 151 -9.38 19.61 -11.13
N VAL A 152 -9.59 18.62 -12.00
CA VAL A 152 -10.08 18.84 -13.37
C VAL A 152 -11.46 18.20 -13.52
N GLY A 153 -12.44 18.81 -12.86
CA GLY A 153 -13.85 18.64 -13.16
C GLY A 153 -14.40 20.01 -13.54
N ASP A 154 -14.55 20.24 -14.84
CA ASP A 154 -15.45 21.22 -15.43
C ASP A 154 -16.75 20.48 -15.82
#